data_AF-A0AAN0SRE9-F1
#
_entry.id   AF-A0AAN0SRE9-F1
#
_cell.length_a   1.000
_cell.length_b   1.000
_cell.length_c   1.000
_cell.angle_alpha   90.00
_cell.angle_beta   90.00
_cell.angle_gamma   90.00
#
_symmetry.space_group_name_H-M   'P 1'
#
loop_
_entity.id
_entity.type
_entity.pdbx_description
1 polymer ?
#
loop_
_entity_poly.entity_id
_entity_poly.type
_entity_poly.pdbx_seq_one_letter_code
_entity_poly.pdbx_strand_id
1 'polypeptide(L)'
;MTKNEILKTIITHLENKPFTHISDIRSAVKEVLRSRGQFGEVTRQQGNVRITETLTMSDRVALETNEIIYDFLYGRVITPGTDEFNLELPWVHLSNPEKLAEIKNALEQEV
;
A
#
# COMPACT_ATOMS: atom_id res chain seq x y z
N MET A 1 -4.75 6.22 9.61
CA MET A 1 -3.62 5.36 9.21
C MET A 1 -2.39 6.23 9.17
N THR A 2 -1.30 5.83 9.82
CA THR A 2 -0.02 6.60 9.85
C THR A 2 0.91 6.18 8.71
N LYS A 3 1.91 7.00 8.38
CA LYS A 3 2.95 6.66 7.39
C LYS A 3 3.62 5.31 7.70
N ASN A 4 3.91 5.03 8.97
CA ASN A 4 4.52 3.76 9.42
C ASN A 4 3.59 2.56 9.19
N GLU A 5 2.27 2.72 9.39
CA GLU A 5 1.30 1.66 9.07
C GLU A 5 1.19 1.41 7.56
N ILE A 6 1.25 2.47 6.75
CA ILE A 6 1.27 2.36 5.28
C ILE A 6 2.53 1.63 4.83
N LEU A 7 3.70 2.04 5.33
CA LEU A 7 4.98 1.42 5.04
C LEU A 7 4.97 -0.06 5.38
N LYS A 8 4.50 -0.42 6.58
CA LYS A 8 4.35 -1.82 7.00
C LYS A 8 3.45 -2.62 6.06
N THR A 9 2.31 -2.04 5.66
CA THR A 9 1.36 -2.69 4.73
C THR A 9 2.01 -2.97 3.37
N ILE A 10 2.75 -1.99 2.83
CA ILE A 10 3.45 -2.12 1.55
C ILE A 10 4.57 -3.16 1.63
N ILE A 11 5.38 -3.14 2.70
CA ILE A 11 6.45 -4.13 2.93
C ILE A 11 5.85 -5.54 2.94
N THR A 12 4.81 -5.76 3.75
CA THR A 12 4.14 -7.08 3.83
C THR A 12 3.54 -7.51 2.49
N HIS A 13 3.01 -6.58 1.69
CA HIS A 13 2.54 -6.91 0.34
C HIS A 13 3.68 -7.38 -0.57
N LEU A 14 4.81 -6.68 -0.57
CA LEU A 14 5.97 -7.01 -1.39
C LEU A 14 6.68 -8.30 -0.95
N GLU A 15 6.72 -8.60 0.35
CA GLU A 15 7.22 -9.88 0.86
C GLU A 15 6.39 -11.07 0.36
N ASN A 16 5.06 -10.91 0.29
CA ASN A 16 4.15 -11.97 -0.16
C ASN A 16 4.03 -12.05 -1.69
N LYS A 17 4.16 -10.91 -2.38
CA LYS A 17 4.02 -10.76 -3.84
C LYS A 17 5.19 -9.94 -4.38
N PRO A 18 6.38 -10.55 -4.50
CA PRO A 18 7.58 -9.85 -4.95
C PRO A 18 7.49 -9.41 -6.42
N PHE A 19 6.59 -9.97 -7.22
CA PHE A 19 6.24 -9.48 -8.55
C PHE A 19 4.76 -9.03 -8.52
N THR A 20 4.51 -7.74 -8.75
CA THR A 20 3.17 -7.16 -8.54
C THR A 20 2.98 -5.89 -9.37
N HIS A 21 1.74 -5.45 -9.52
CA HIS A 21 1.42 -4.19 -10.18
C HIS A 21 1.35 -3.05 -9.15
N ILE A 22 1.76 -1.83 -9.51
CA ILE A 22 1.68 -0.66 -8.59
C ILE A 22 0.25 -0.45 -8.05
N SER A 23 -0.79 -0.73 -8.85
CA SER A 23 -2.18 -0.66 -8.36
C SER A 23 -2.48 -1.62 -7.23
N ASP A 24 -1.83 -2.79 -7.20
CA ASP A 24 -2.06 -3.80 -6.17
C ASP A 24 -1.43 -3.38 -4.84
N ILE A 25 -0.26 -2.73 -4.90
CA ILE A 25 0.36 -2.10 -3.72
C ILE A 25 -0.59 -1.07 -3.11
N ARG A 26 -1.16 -0.16 -3.94
CA ARG A 26 -2.17 0.81 -3.49
C ARG A 26 -3.44 0.12 -2.97
N SER A 27 -3.81 -1.02 -3.56
CA SER A 27 -4.99 -1.78 -3.18
C SER A 27 -4.81 -2.48 -1.83
N ALA A 28 -3.60 -2.93 -1.49
CA ALA A 28 -3.28 -3.45 -0.17
C ALA A 28 -3.55 -2.41 0.93
N VAL A 29 -3.14 -1.14 0.71
CA VAL A 29 -3.45 -0.03 1.62
C VAL A 29 -4.96 0.23 1.70
N LYS A 30 -5.65 0.24 0.57
CA LYS A 30 -7.12 0.39 0.52
C LYS A 30 -7.84 -0.71 1.29
N GLU A 31 -7.35 -1.95 1.24
CA GLU A 31 -7.94 -3.07 1.97
C GLU A 31 -7.79 -2.91 3.48
N VAL A 32 -6.65 -2.43 3.95
CA VAL A 32 -6.47 -2.09 5.37
C VAL A 32 -7.42 -0.98 5.81
N LEU A 33 -7.62 0.07 5.00
CA LEU A 33 -8.61 1.11 5.32
C LEU A 33 -10.05 0.58 5.28
N ARG A 34 -10.37 -0.28 4.32
CA ARG A 34 -11.70 -0.90 4.17
C ARG A 34 -12.04 -1.76 5.39
N SER A 35 -11.11 -2.61 5.82
CA SER A 35 -11.31 -3.46 7.01
C SER A 35 -11.51 -2.65 8.30
N ARG A 36 -11.03 -1.39 8.34
CA ARG A 36 -11.23 -0.44 9.44
C ARG A 36 -12.49 0.43 9.29
N GLY A 37 -13.30 0.23 8.24
CA GLY A 37 -14.45 1.08 7.94
C GLY A 37 -14.08 2.53 7.60
N GLN A 38 -12.90 2.74 7.02
CA GLN A 38 -12.34 4.05 6.64
C GLN A 38 -12.27 4.24 5.11
N PHE A 39 -12.71 3.27 4.32
CA PHE A 39 -12.71 3.32 2.86
C PHE A 39 -13.78 2.41 2.26
N GLY A 40 -14.39 2.84 1.16
CA GLY A 40 -15.43 2.10 0.45
C GLY A 40 -16.82 2.30 1.05
N GLU A 41 -17.73 1.39 0.73
CA GLU A 41 -19.10 1.44 1.27
C GLU A 41 -19.11 1.01 2.74
N VAL A 42 -19.52 1.91 3.62
CA VAL A 42 -19.60 1.69 5.05
C VAL A 42 -21.04 1.90 5.48
N THR A 43 -21.59 0.90 6.16
CA THR A 43 -22.94 0.97 6.70
C THR A 43 -22.90 1.07 8.22
N ARG A 44 -23.49 2.14 8.78
CA ARG A 44 -23.53 2.42 10.21
C ARG A 44 -24.98 2.44 10.70
N GLN A 45 -25.21 1.92 11.90
CA GLN A 45 -26.50 2.01 12.57
C GLN A 45 -26.49 3.21 13.52
N GLN A 46 -27.43 4.14 13.32
CA GLN A 46 -27.63 5.30 14.19
C GLN A 46 -29.07 5.21 14.75
N GLY A 47 -29.20 4.65 15.95
CA GLY A 47 -30.50 4.30 16.53
C GLY A 47 -31.23 3.24 15.70
N ASN A 48 -32.45 3.55 15.26
CA ASN A 48 -33.26 2.66 14.40
C ASN A 48 -33.01 2.86 12.90
N VAL A 49 -32.07 3.75 12.52
CA VAL A 49 -31.78 4.08 11.13
C VAL A 49 -30.46 3.44 10.71
N ARG A 50 -30.45 2.85 9.51
CA ARG A 50 -29.26 2.31 8.86
C ARG A 50 -28.82 3.30 7.78
N ILE A 51 -27.61 3.83 7.91
CA ILE A 51 -27.02 4.80 6.98
C ILE A 51 -25.88 4.12 6.23
N THR A 52 -25.91 4.17 4.91
CA THR A 52 -24.83 3.69 4.05
C THR A 52 -24.16 4.89 3.39
N GLU A 53 -22.85 5.03 3.60
CA GLU A 53 -22.02 6.09 3.04
C GLU A 53 -20.85 5.47 2.26
N THR A 54 -20.44 6.13 1.17
CA THR A 54 -19.23 5.73 0.43
C THR A 54 -18.08 6.64 0.85
N LEU A 55 -17.13 6.08 1.61
CA LEU A 55 -15.95 6.78 2.06
C LEU A 55 -14.83 6.71 1.02
N THR A 56 -14.23 7.86 0.72
CA THR A 56 -13.01 7.94 -0.08
C THR A 56 -11.77 7.90 0.80
N MET A 57 -10.64 7.50 0.23
CA MET A 57 -9.36 7.59 0.92
C MET A 57 -9.03 9.06 1.14
N SER A 58 -8.55 9.43 2.33
CA SER A 58 -8.08 10.79 2.59
C SER A 58 -6.85 11.12 1.75
N ASP A 59 -6.75 12.35 1.26
CA ASP A 59 -5.62 12.83 0.44
C ASP A 59 -4.26 12.58 1.09
N ARG A 60 -4.16 12.78 2.41
CA ARG A 60 -2.93 12.51 3.17
C ARG A 60 -2.45 11.07 3.00
N VAL A 61 -3.33 10.08 3.18
CA VAL A 61 -2.97 8.66 3.03
C VAL A 61 -2.61 8.32 1.58
N ALA A 62 -3.31 8.92 0.62
CA ALA A 62 -3.01 8.73 -0.80
C ALA A 62 -1.61 9.29 -1.16
N LEU A 63 -1.27 10.48 -0.65
CA LEU A 63 0.04 11.10 -0.82
C LEU A 63 1.13 10.28 -0.13
N GLU A 64 0.98 9.91 1.14
CA GLU A 64 1.95 9.09 1.88
C GLU A 64 2.18 7.72 1.19
N THR A 65 1.13 7.11 0.65
CA THR A 65 1.24 5.86 -0.14
C THR A 65 2.06 6.07 -1.41
N ASN A 66 1.82 7.15 -2.15
CA ASN A 66 2.55 7.46 -3.37
C ASN A 66 4.01 7.80 -3.06
N GLU A 67 4.28 8.60 -2.03
CA GLU A 67 5.65 8.91 -1.56
C GLU A 67 6.44 7.63 -1.29
N ILE A 68 5.88 6.69 -0.52
CA ILE A 68 6.58 5.43 -0.20
C ILE A 68 6.87 4.63 -1.47
N ILE A 69 5.93 4.56 -2.41
CA ILE A 69 6.15 3.87 -3.70
C ILE A 69 7.29 4.54 -4.48
N TYR A 70 7.34 5.87 -4.51
CA TYR A 70 8.42 6.61 -5.16
C TYR A 70 9.76 6.43 -4.45
N ASP A 71 9.79 6.46 -3.12
CA ASP A 71 10.99 6.19 -2.32
C ASP A 71 11.54 4.79 -2.60
N PHE A 72 10.66 3.80 -2.74
CA PHE A 72 11.05 2.42 -3.08
C PHE A 72 11.60 2.31 -4.50
N LEU A 73 11.03 3.04 -5.46
CA LEU A 73 11.54 3.11 -6.84
C LEU A 73 12.90 3.81 -6.89
N TYR A 74 13.04 4.98 -6.26
CA TYR A 74 14.29 5.74 -6.24
C TYR A 74 15.40 5.01 -5.47
N GLY A 75 15.05 4.35 -4.36
CA GLY A 75 15.95 3.52 -3.57
C GLY A 75 16.32 2.18 -4.23
N ARG A 76 15.69 1.84 -5.36
CA ARG A 76 15.79 0.54 -6.05
C ARG A 76 15.44 -0.66 -5.16
N VAL A 77 14.53 -0.45 -4.21
CA VAL A 77 13.90 -1.53 -3.45
C VAL A 77 13.03 -2.34 -4.39
N ILE A 78 12.20 -1.63 -5.17
CA ILE A 78 11.47 -2.17 -6.32
C ILE A 78 12.01 -1.55 -7.60
N THR A 79 11.97 -2.30 -8.70
CA THR A 79 12.28 -1.77 -10.03
C THR A 79 11.20 -2.19 -11.03
N PRO A 80 11.03 -1.43 -12.13
CA PRO A 80 10.15 -1.84 -13.21
C PRO A 80 10.42 -3.28 -13.62
N GLY A 81 9.37 -4.09 -13.63
CA GLY A 81 9.38 -5.43 -14.16
C GLY A 81 8.93 -5.44 -15.62
N THR A 82 9.17 -6.54 -16.30
CA THR A 82 8.58 -6.85 -17.60
C THR A 82 7.40 -7.79 -17.40
N ASP A 83 6.26 -7.56 -18.04
CA ASP A 83 5.21 -8.58 -18.15
C ASP A 83 5.45 -9.49 -19.38
N GLU A 84 4.66 -10.55 -19.49
CA GLU A 84 4.73 -11.53 -20.59
C GLU A 84 4.52 -10.92 -21.99
N PHE A 85 3.95 -9.71 -22.05
CA PHE A 85 3.76 -8.95 -23.29
C PHE A 85 4.74 -7.78 -23.42
N ASN A 86 5.57 -7.53 -22.41
CA ASN A 86 6.42 -6.35 -22.24
C ASN A 86 5.70 -5.03 -22.60
N LEU A 87 4.39 -4.95 -22.33
CA LEU A 87 3.55 -3.97 -23.00
C LEU A 87 3.41 -2.65 -22.27
N GLU A 88 3.60 -2.56 -20.95
CA GLU A 88 3.73 -1.24 -20.30
C GLU A 88 4.09 -1.32 -18.81
N LEU A 89 4.73 -0.25 -18.31
CA LEU A 89 4.66 0.12 -16.90
C LEU A 89 3.18 0.08 -16.47
N PRO A 90 2.86 -0.48 -15.29
CA PRO A 90 3.61 -0.33 -14.06
C PRO A 90 3.79 -1.65 -13.29
N TRP A 91 4.11 -2.75 -13.98
CA TRP A 91 4.60 -3.94 -13.28
C TRP A 91 5.93 -3.63 -12.60
N VAL A 92 6.06 -4.08 -11.35
CA VAL A 92 7.26 -3.90 -10.54
C VAL A 92 7.65 -5.22 -9.90
N HIS A 93 8.93 -5.36 -9.61
CA HIS A 93 9.44 -6.47 -8.83
C HIS A 93 10.34 -5.98 -7.70
N LEU A 94 10.31 -6.71 -6.58
CA LEU A 94 11.20 -6.54 -5.45
C LEU A 94 12.62 -6.95 -5.87
N SER A 95 13.40 -5.96 -6.30
CA SER A 95 14.76 -6.16 -6.83
C SER A 95 15.84 -6.15 -5.75
N ASN A 96 15.55 -5.59 -4.57
CA ASN A 96 16.48 -5.59 -3.45
C ASN A 96 15.79 -5.97 -2.13
N PRO A 97 15.68 -7.29 -1.85
CA PRO A 97 15.09 -7.78 -0.61
C PRO A 97 15.86 -7.38 0.66
N GLU A 98 17.18 -7.24 0.57
CA GLU A 98 18.04 -6.83 1.70
C GLU A 98 17.70 -5.42 2.16
N LYS A 99 17.58 -4.46 1.22
CA LYS A 99 17.13 -3.10 1.52
C LYS A 99 15.71 -3.06 2.09
N LEU A 100 14.81 -3.90 1.58
CA LEU A 100 13.46 -4.01 2.14
C LEU A 100 13.53 -4.47 3.61
N ALA A 101 14.40 -5.43 3.92
CA ALA A 101 14.62 -5.92 5.29
C ALA A 101 15.27 -4.85 6.18
N GLU A 102 16.23 -4.07 5.69
CA GLU A 102 16.82 -2.94 6.43
C GLU A 102 15.76 -1.90 6.80
N ILE A 103 14.90 -1.51 5.84
CA ILE A 103 13.80 -0.57 6.07
C ILE A 103 12.81 -1.14 7.10
N LYS A 104 12.48 -2.44 6.99
CA LYS A 104 11.61 -3.13 7.94
C LYS A 104 12.21 -3.12 9.36
N ASN A 105 13.49 -3.42 9.49
CA ASN A 105 14.19 -3.44 10.78
C ASN A 105 14.24 -2.03 11.40
N ALA A 106 14.50 -1.00 10.60
CA ALA A 106 14.47 0.40 11.06
C ALA A 106 13.07 0.79 11.57
N LEU A 107 12.03 0.39 10.86
CA LEU A 107 10.64 0.62 11.27
C LEU A 107 10.28 -0.03 12.61
N GLU A 108 10.83 -1.21 12.90
CA GLU A 108 10.61 -1.92 14.17
C GLU A 108 11.36 -1.29 15.35
N GLN A 109 12.43 -0.52 15.10
CA GLN A 109 13.20 0.18 16.14
C GLN A 109 12.62 1.54 16.53
N GLU A 110 11.71 2.10 15.72
CA GLU A 110 11.04 3.38 15.99
C GLU A 110 9.72 3.23 16.79
N VAL A 111 9.27 2.01 17.05
CA VAL A 111 7.99 1.69 17.73
C VAL A 111 8.19 1.36 19.21
#